data_AF-A0A060YP90-F1
#
_entry.id   AF-A0A060YP90-F1
#
_cell.length_a   1.000
_cell.length_b   1.000
_cell.length_c   1.000
_cell.angle_alpha   90.00
_cell.angle_beta   90.00
_cell.angle_gamma   90.00
#
_symmetry.space_group_name_H-M   'P 1'
#
loop_
_entity.id
_entity.type
_entity.pdbx_description
1 polymer ?
#
loop_
_entity_poly.entity_id
_entity_poly.type
_entity_poly.pdbx_seq_one_letter_code
_entity_poly.pdbx_strand_id
1 'polypeptide(L)'
;MISIVHIYNRWRNSEIRCYVNGQLVSYGDMAWHVNTNDSYDKCFLGSSETADANRVFCGQLGAIYVFSEALNPAQIFAIHQLGAGYKSTFKFKSESDIHLAEHHKQVLYDGKLASSISFTYNAKATDAQLCLESSPKENASIFVHSPHALMLQDVKAIVTHSIHSAIHSIGGIQVLFPLFSQLDYHQPNDQHNYQHHETQLETTVCIYKLSLHPFVKAKLGPKHILWVSLCLQCSRVHITRAVLEQFLSFAKYLDGLTHGAPLLKQLCDHILFNAAIWIHTPAKVQLSLYTYLSAEFIGTATIYTTIRRIGTVLQLMHSLKYYYWTCNPEASSGITPKGLDGPRPTQQEIISLRAFLLLFLKQLILKVLHINTHTSIPK
;
A
#
# COMPACT_ATOMS: atom_id res chain seq x y z
N MET A 1 -7.64 18.64 16.42
CA MET A 1 -8.65 18.24 17.43
C MET A 1 -9.07 19.47 18.21
N ILE A 2 -10.37 19.69 18.41
CA ILE A 2 -10.89 20.75 19.29
C ILE A 2 -11.54 20.07 20.49
N SER A 3 -11.24 20.54 21.69
CA SER A 3 -11.87 20.04 22.93
C SER A 3 -12.30 21.22 23.78
N ILE A 4 -13.58 21.22 24.15
CA ILE A 4 -14.17 22.22 25.03
C ILE A 4 -14.51 21.50 26.33
N VAL A 5 -13.96 22.00 27.44
CA VAL A 5 -14.15 21.42 28.77
C VAL A 5 -14.82 22.44 29.66
N HIS A 6 -15.98 22.07 30.19
CA HIS A 6 -16.68 22.84 31.22
C HIS A 6 -16.36 22.24 32.59
N ILE A 7 -15.79 23.05 33.48
CA ILE A 7 -15.48 22.66 34.85
C ILE A 7 -16.48 23.35 35.76
N TYR A 8 -17.42 22.58 36.28
CA TYR A 8 -18.41 23.08 37.21
C TYR A 8 -17.81 23.27 38.61
N ASN A 9 -17.94 24.48 39.16
CA ASN A 9 -17.57 24.79 40.53
C ASN A 9 -18.81 25.18 41.33
N ARG A 10 -19.05 24.52 42.46
CA ARG A 10 -20.21 24.82 43.32
C ARG A 10 -20.07 26.14 44.11
N TRP A 11 -18.84 26.49 44.49
CA TRP A 11 -18.54 27.59 45.40
C TRP A 11 -17.71 28.71 44.76
N ARG A 12 -17.42 28.59 43.46
CA ARG A 12 -16.67 29.55 42.65
C ARG A 12 -17.31 29.61 41.27
N ASN A 13 -16.88 30.57 40.45
CA ASN A 13 -17.28 30.61 39.05
C ASN A 13 -16.88 29.30 38.36
N SER A 14 -17.78 28.76 37.54
CA SER A 14 -17.44 27.66 36.64
C SER A 14 -16.46 28.14 35.59
N GLU A 15 -15.71 27.23 34.98
CA GLU A 15 -14.69 27.56 33.99
C GLU A 15 -15.01 26.88 32.66
N ILE A 16 -14.75 27.56 31.55
CA ILE A 16 -14.66 26.93 30.23
C ILE A 16 -13.22 27.00 29.75
N ARG A 17 -12.70 25.86 29.30
CA ARG A 17 -11.37 25.73 28.71
C ARG A 17 -11.49 25.19 27.29
N CYS A 18 -10.82 25.84 26.36
CA CYS A 18 -10.74 25.44 24.96
C CYS A 18 -9.33 24.98 24.63
N TYR A 19 -9.24 23.75 24.16
CA TYR A 19 -8.00 23.13 23.73
C TYR A 19 -8.01 22.93 22.21
N VAL A 20 -6.91 23.26 21.57
CA VAL A 20 -6.67 22.99 20.14
C VAL A 20 -5.43 22.12 20.03
N ASN A 21 -5.56 20.99 19.34
CA ASN A 21 -4.48 20.03 19.11
C ASN A 21 -3.77 19.58 20.40
N GLY A 22 -4.55 19.35 21.46
CA GLY A 22 -4.05 18.89 22.75
C GLY A 22 -3.47 19.99 23.65
N GLN A 23 -3.45 21.26 23.21
CA GLN A 23 -2.90 22.38 23.97
C GLN A 23 -4.00 23.37 24.37
N LEU A 24 -3.90 23.94 25.57
CA LEU A 24 -4.84 24.96 26.04
C LEU A 24 -4.60 26.26 25.25
N VAL A 25 -5.63 26.77 24.58
CA VAL A 25 -5.55 28.00 23.79
C VAL A 25 -6.35 29.14 24.40
N SER A 26 -7.48 28.83 25.03
CA SER A 26 -8.32 29.84 25.68
C SER A 26 -8.95 29.28 26.95
N TYR A 27 -9.10 30.12 27.95
CA TYR A 27 -9.86 29.81 29.15
C TYR A 27 -10.67 31.05 29.58
N GLY A 28 -11.79 30.84 30.25
CA GLY A 28 -12.60 31.93 30.77
C GLY A 28 -13.52 31.47 31.89
N ASP A 29 -13.72 32.36 32.86
CA ASP A 29 -14.65 32.15 33.96
C ASP A 29 -16.07 32.48 33.50
N MET A 30 -17.00 31.58 33.80
CA MET A 30 -18.43 31.78 33.64
C MET A 30 -19.01 32.37 34.93
N ALA A 31 -19.42 33.63 34.86
CA ALA A 31 -20.06 34.35 35.97
C ALA A 31 -21.52 33.92 36.23
N TRP A 32 -22.11 33.13 35.33
CA TRP A 32 -23.50 32.69 35.37
C TRP A 32 -23.61 31.17 35.54
N HIS A 33 -24.46 30.74 36.47
CA HIS A 33 -24.90 29.35 36.54
C HIS A 33 -25.86 29.05 35.39
N VAL A 34 -25.57 28.02 34.59
CA VAL A 34 -26.52 27.48 33.61
C VAL A 34 -27.57 26.70 34.40
N ASN A 35 -28.55 27.40 34.94
CA ASN A 35 -29.73 26.82 35.58
C ASN A 35 -30.97 27.37 34.87
N THR A 36 -31.17 26.91 33.64
CA THR A 36 -32.41 27.17 32.90
C THR A 36 -33.34 25.99 33.14
N ASN A 37 -34.60 26.26 33.50
CA ASN A 37 -35.65 25.23 33.59
C ASN A 37 -36.10 24.73 32.20
N ASP A 38 -35.49 25.25 31.13
CA ASP A 38 -35.79 24.88 29.76
C ASP A 38 -35.36 23.44 29.48
N SER A 39 -36.28 22.65 28.93
CA SER A 39 -36.00 21.31 28.44
C SER A 39 -35.27 21.40 27.09
N TYR A 40 -33.99 21.05 27.07
CA TYR A 40 -33.26 20.85 25.82
C TYR A 40 -33.61 19.48 25.26
N ASP A 41 -34.52 19.43 24.29
CA ASP A 41 -34.99 18.21 23.62
C ASP A 41 -34.15 17.86 22.38
N LYS A 42 -33.39 18.82 21.84
CA LYS A 42 -32.56 18.66 20.63
C LYS A 42 -31.15 19.22 20.81
N CYS A 43 -30.20 18.55 20.17
CA CYS A 43 -28.81 19.00 20.07
C CYS A 43 -28.36 18.95 18.61
N PHE A 44 -27.61 19.96 18.18
CA PHE A 44 -27.09 20.08 16.82
C PHE A 44 -25.57 20.06 16.84
N LEU A 45 -24.96 19.31 15.93
CA LEU A 45 -23.52 19.25 15.76
C LEU A 45 -23.15 20.00 14.48
N GLY A 46 -22.32 21.04 14.61
CA GLY A 46 -21.90 21.86 13.46
C GLY A 46 -23.01 22.73 12.87
N SER A 47 -24.15 22.87 13.54
CA SER A 47 -25.26 23.72 13.12
C SER A 47 -26.03 24.23 14.34
N SER A 48 -27.02 25.09 14.10
CA SER A 48 -28.04 25.51 15.06
C SER A 48 -29.42 25.16 14.53
N GLU A 49 -30.45 25.32 15.36
CA GLU A 49 -31.83 25.00 14.98
C GLU A 49 -32.30 25.73 13.71
N THR A 50 -31.86 26.98 13.50
CA THR A 50 -32.24 27.79 12.34
C THR A 50 -31.41 27.51 11.08
N ALA A 51 -30.35 26.71 11.18
CA ALA A 51 -29.44 26.33 10.09
C ALA A 51 -29.01 27.51 9.18
N ASP A 52 -28.77 28.69 9.77
CA ASP A 52 -28.30 29.87 9.04
C ASP A 52 -26.98 29.58 8.29
N ALA A 53 -26.98 29.75 6.97
CA ALA A 53 -25.87 29.40 6.09
C ALA A 53 -24.53 30.04 6.50
N ASN A 54 -24.56 31.19 7.17
CA ASN A 54 -23.35 31.88 7.66
C ASN A 54 -22.81 31.32 8.99
N ARG A 55 -23.58 30.45 9.66
CA ARG A 55 -23.27 29.90 10.99
C ARG A 55 -23.15 28.37 10.99
N VAL A 56 -23.46 27.72 9.87
CA VAL A 56 -23.28 26.29 9.69
C VAL A 56 -21.82 25.97 9.43
N PHE A 57 -21.34 24.90 10.05
CA PHE A 57 -19.99 24.40 9.83
C PHE A 57 -19.85 23.80 8.42
N CYS A 58 -18.89 24.31 7.65
CA CYS A 58 -18.51 23.75 6.35
C CYS A 58 -17.16 23.03 6.46
N GLY A 59 -17.17 21.70 6.52
CA GLY A 59 -15.95 20.91 6.63
C GLY A 59 -16.21 19.44 6.92
N GLN A 60 -15.19 18.76 7.45
CA GLN A 60 -15.25 17.34 7.80
C GLN A 60 -15.20 17.18 9.31
N LEU A 61 -16.15 16.43 9.87
CA LEU A 61 -16.14 16.02 11.27
C LEU A 61 -15.67 14.56 11.36
N GLY A 62 -14.71 14.31 12.26
CA GLY A 62 -14.18 12.98 12.55
C GLY A 62 -15.01 12.26 13.61
N ALA A 63 -14.33 11.68 14.60
CA ALA A 63 -14.99 11.15 15.79
C ALA A 63 -15.37 12.28 16.75
N ILE A 64 -16.58 12.19 17.31
CA ILE A 64 -17.09 13.11 18.32
C ILE A 64 -17.28 12.30 19.60
N TYR A 65 -16.73 12.81 20.69
CA TYR A 65 -16.83 12.22 22.02
C TYR A 65 -17.39 13.25 22.98
N VAL A 66 -18.40 12.85 23.75
CA VAL A 66 -18.92 13.64 24.86
C VAL A 66 -18.75 12.85 26.13
N PHE A 67 -18.12 13.49 27.12
CA PHE A 67 -17.84 12.90 28.42
C PHE A 67 -18.70 13.59 29.48
N SER A 68 -19.16 12.81 30.46
CA SER A 68 -19.90 13.31 31.62
C SER A 68 -19.01 14.01 32.64
N GLU A 69 -17.70 13.81 32.56
CA GLU A 69 -16.70 14.39 33.45
C GLU A 69 -15.75 15.34 32.72
N ALA A 70 -15.25 16.34 33.45
CA ALA A 70 -14.27 17.28 32.92
C ALA A 70 -12.91 16.60 32.74
N LEU A 71 -12.45 16.52 31.49
CA LEU A 71 -11.16 15.92 31.16
C LEU A 71 -9.99 16.78 31.64
N ASN A 72 -8.95 16.11 32.15
CA ASN A 72 -7.72 16.78 32.53
C ASN A 72 -6.80 17.03 31.31
N PRO A 73 -5.84 17.98 31.39
CA PRO A 73 -4.96 18.29 30.25
C PRO A 73 -4.15 17.09 29.72
N ALA A 74 -3.75 16.17 30.59
CA ALA A 74 -2.99 14.98 30.20
C ALA A 74 -3.84 14.01 29.37
N GLN A 75 -5.11 13.82 29.73
CA GLN A 75 -6.09 13.03 28.96
C GLN A 75 -6.31 13.66 27.59
N ILE A 76 -6.54 14.98 27.53
CA ILE A 76 -6.77 15.68 26.25
C ILE A 76 -5.55 15.56 25.35
N PHE A 77 -4.35 15.77 25.89
CA PHE A 77 -3.12 15.59 25.13
C PHE A 77 -2.94 14.16 24.64
N ALA A 78 -3.18 13.15 25.49
CA ALA A 78 -3.09 11.75 25.10
C ALA A 78 -4.12 11.36 24.03
N ILE A 79 -5.36 11.87 24.09
CA ILE A 79 -6.38 11.67 23.06
C ILE A 79 -5.92 12.27 21.74
N HIS A 80 -5.33 13.47 21.76
CA HIS A 80 -4.80 14.10 20.55
C HIS A 80 -3.70 13.24 19.89
N GLN A 81 -2.84 12.59 20.69
CA GLN A 81 -1.77 11.72 20.17
C GLN A 81 -2.28 10.44 19.49
N LEU A 82 -3.53 10.00 19.75
CA LEU A 82 -4.15 8.91 19.00
C LEU A 82 -4.50 9.31 17.56
N GLY A 83 -4.50 10.61 17.25
CA GLY A 83 -4.75 11.13 15.91
C GLY A 83 -6.21 11.05 15.45
N ALA A 84 -6.49 11.67 14.30
CA ALA A 84 -7.85 11.81 13.77
C ALA A 84 -8.50 10.48 13.32
N GLY A 85 -7.71 9.40 13.19
CA GLY A 85 -8.19 8.08 12.77
C GLY A 85 -8.74 7.22 13.91
N TYR A 86 -8.55 7.62 15.17
CA TYR A 86 -9.04 6.88 16.32
C TYR A 86 -10.56 6.94 16.41
N LYS A 87 -11.18 5.79 16.70
CA LYS A 87 -12.63 5.59 16.63
C LYS A 87 -13.19 4.67 17.72
N SER A 88 -12.34 4.26 18.65
CA SER A 88 -12.71 3.29 19.69
C SER A 88 -13.13 4.02 20.97
N THR A 89 -13.40 3.28 22.03
CA THR A 89 -14.02 3.80 23.27
C THR A 89 -13.06 3.81 24.46
N PHE A 90 -11.75 3.78 24.23
CA PHE A 90 -10.70 3.82 25.24
C PHE A 90 -10.75 2.66 26.26
N LYS A 91 -11.24 1.48 25.85
CA LYS A 91 -11.41 0.34 26.77
C LYS A 91 -10.17 -0.54 26.83
N PHE A 92 -9.49 -0.75 25.70
CA PHE A 92 -8.34 -1.64 25.60
C PHE A 92 -7.11 -0.99 24.97
N LYS A 93 -5.92 -1.28 25.52
CA LYS A 93 -4.63 -0.79 25.00
C LYS A 93 -4.34 -1.20 23.55
N SER A 94 -4.98 -2.27 23.07
CA SER A 94 -4.84 -2.80 21.70
C SER A 94 -5.76 -2.12 20.68
N GLU A 95 -6.52 -1.10 21.08
CA GLU A 95 -7.44 -0.39 20.17
C GLU A 95 -6.75 0.52 19.15
N SER A 96 -5.46 0.82 19.35
CA SER A 96 -4.66 1.66 18.47
C SER A 96 -3.34 0.99 18.10
N ASP A 97 -3.03 0.92 16.81
CA ASP A 97 -1.72 0.47 16.30
C ASP A 97 -0.59 1.50 16.51
N ILE A 98 -0.93 2.67 17.08
CA ILE A 98 0.02 3.77 17.33
C ILE A 98 0.86 3.45 18.55
N HIS A 99 2.18 3.56 18.40
CA HIS A 99 3.11 3.39 19.50
C HIS A 99 3.11 4.61 20.43
N LEU A 100 2.19 4.61 21.40
CA LEU A 100 2.13 5.60 22.47
C LEU A 100 3.10 5.26 23.61
N ALA A 101 3.67 6.29 24.24
CA ALA A 101 4.42 6.16 25.47
C ALA A 101 3.54 5.58 26.61
N GLU A 102 4.14 4.82 27.53
CA GLU A 102 3.37 4.05 28.53
C GLU A 102 2.53 4.95 29.44
N HIS A 103 3.01 6.14 29.78
CA HIS A 103 2.25 7.11 30.58
C HIS A 103 0.96 7.57 29.87
N HIS A 104 0.97 7.77 28.55
CA HIS A 104 -0.25 8.08 27.80
C HIS A 104 -1.22 6.90 27.80
N LYS A 105 -0.73 5.66 27.67
CA LYS A 105 -1.58 4.46 27.74
C LYS A 105 -2.24 4.31 29.11
N GLN A 106 -1.52 4.61 30.19
CA GLN A 106 -2.09 4.58 31.53
C GLN A 106 -3.22 5.60 31.69
N VAL A 107 -3.05 6.81 31.17
CA VAL A 107 -4.07 7.87 31.26
C VAL A 107 -5.29 7.60 30.38
N LEU A 108 -5.12 6.93 29.24
CA LEU A 108 -6.21 6.63 28.31
C LEU A 108 -7.02 5.39 28.70
N TYR A 109 -6.33 4.34 29.18
CA TYR A 109 -6.89 3.00 29.34
C TYR A 109 -6.99 2.57 30.81
N ASP A 110 -7.12 3.52 31.75
CA ASP A 110 -7.41 3.24 33.17
C ASP A 110 -8.88 2.88 33.45
N GLY A 111 -9.71 2.88 32.40
CA GLY A 111 -11.14 2.60 32.46
C GLY A 111 -12.01 3.81 32.80
N LYS A 112 -11.45 4.88 33.38
CA LYS A 112 -12.21 6.09 33.75
C LYS A 112 -12.70 6.86 32.54
N LEU A 113 -11.84 6.95 31.52
CA LEU A 113 -12.19 7.64 30.28
C LEU A 113 -13.31 6.91 29.56
N ALA A 114 -13.26 5.58 29.49
CA ALA A 114 -14.31 4.77 28.88
C ALA A 114 -15.64 4.85 29.65
N SER A 115 -15.62 4.80 30.98
CA SER A 115 -16.83 4.88 31.82
C SER A 115 -17.48 6.26 31.83
N SER A 116 -16.72 7.32 31.54
CA SER A 116 -17.24 8.69 31.49
C SER A 116 -17.81 9.08 30.12
N ILE A 117 -17.73 8.23 29.09
CA ILE A 117 -18.36 8.51 27.78
C ILE A 117 -19.88 8.53 27.95
N SER A 118 -20.50 9.68 27.68
CA SER A 118 -21.96 9.83 27.61
C SER A 118 -22.50 9.37 26.25
N PHE A 119 -21.85 9.79 25.17
CA PHE A 119 -22.12 9.30 23.83
C PHE A 119 -20.92 9.55 22.91
N THR A 120 -20.85 8.76 21.83
CA THR A 120 -19.87 8.98 20.78
C THR A 120 -20.44 8.68 19.40
N TYR A 121 -20.09 9.55 18.45
CA TYR A 121 -20.45 9.39 17.05
C TYR A 121 -19.19 9.28 16.20
N ASN A 122 -19.26 8.45 15.17
CA ASN A 122 -18.19 8.31 14.20
C ASN A 122 -18.73 8.39 12.78
N ALA A 123 -18.07 9.17 11.92
CA ALA A 123 -18.42 9.27 10.50
C ALA A 123 -18.38 7.93 9.73
N LYS A 124 -17.74 6.89 10.27
CA LYS A 124 -17.75 5.52 9.70
C LYS A 124 -18.90 4.64 10.18
N ALA A 125 -19.55 4.99 11.29
CA ALA A 125 -20.66 4.25 11.87
C ALA A 125 -21.97 4.88 11.42
N THR A 126 -22.28 4.80 10.13
CA THR A 126 -23.44 5.45 9.53
C THR A 126 -24.32 4.44 8.80
N ASP A 127 -25.63 4.55 8.98
CA ASP A 127 -26.63 3.77 8.26
C ASP A 127 -27.60 4.73 7.55
N ALA A 128 -27.53 4.77 6.22
CA ALA A 128 -28.22 5.74 5.38
C ALA A 128 -28.01 7.20 5.84
N GLN A 129 -29.03 7.81 6.45
CA GLN A 129 -28.99 9.18 6.98
C GLN A 129 -28.71 9.25 8.49
N LEU A 130 -28.49 8.13 9.15
CA LEU A 130 -28.24 8.07 10.59
C LEU A 130 -26.75 7.90 10.88
N CYS A 131 -26.24 8.70 11.80
CA CYS A 131 -24.98 8.47 12.50
C CYS A 131 -25.28 7.65 13.76
N LEU A 132 -24.76 6.44 13.81
CA LEU A 132 -24.98 5.50 14.90
C LEU A 132 -24.14 5.88 16.12
N GLU A 133 -24.79 5.81 17.27
CA GLU A 133 -24.19 6.02 18.58
C GLU A 133 -23.39 4.76 18.96
N SER A 134 -22.16 4.94 19.45
CA SER A 134 -21.22 3.83 19.67
C SER A 134 -20.60 3.81 21.07
N SER A 135 -21.26 4.37 22.07
CA SER A 135 -20.79 4.35 23.47
C SER A 135 -20.70 2.93 24.04
N PRO A 136 -19.87 2.69 25.08
CA PRO A 136 -19.86 1.43 25.79
C PRO A 136 -21.25 1.08 26.34
N LYS A 137 -21.72 -0.14 26.05
CA LYS A 137 -23.04 -0.63 26.50
C LYS A 137 -23.22 -0.67 28.03
N GLU A 138 -22.12 -0.61 28.77
CA GLU A 138 -22.09 -0.59 30.24
C GLU A 138 -22.48 0.80 30.79
N ASN A 139 -22.40 1.86 29.97
CA ASN A 139 -22.74 3.21 30.37
C ASN A 139 -24.24 3.45 30.21
N ALA A 140 -24.85 4.15 31.17
CA ALA A 140 -26.25 4.53 31.07
C ALA A 140 -26.45 5.55 29.94
N SER A 141 -27.42 5.30 29.06
CA SER A 141 -27.75 6.24 27.99
C SER A 141 -28.38 7.50 28.56
N ILE A 142 -27.95 8.66 28.06
CA ILE A 142 -28.58 9.95 28.37
C ILE A 142 -29.85 10.20 27.54
N PHE A 143 -30.09 9.37 26.51
CA PHE A 143 -31.20 9.56 25.57
C PHE A 143 -32.42 8.74 25.98
N VAL A 144 -33.60 9.38 25.96
CA VAL A 144 -34.87 8.74 26.33
C VAL A 144 -35.50 7.97 25.15
N HIS A 145 -35.30 8.44 23.92
CA HIS A 145 -35.93 7.87 22.72
C HIS A 145 -34.92 7.27 21.74
N SER A 146 -34.27 8.12 20.94
CA SER A 146 -33.30 7.69 19.94
C SER A 146 -31.94 8.28 20.26
N PRO A 147 -30.90 7.44 20.46
CA PRO A 147 -29.54 7.90 20.66
C PRO A 147 -28.82 8.19 19.33
N HIS A 148 -29.43 7.93 18.17
CA HIS A 148 -28.78 8.12 16.87
C HIS A 148 -28.97 9.54 16.35
N ALA A 149 -27.91 10.11 15.78
CA ALA A 149 -27.95 11.45 15.20
C ALA A 149 -28.42 11.38 13.74
N LEU A 150 -29.28 12.31 13.35
CA LEU A 150 -29.77 12.44 11.97
C LEU A 150 -28.85 13.40 11.17
N MET A 151 -28.37 12.95 10.01
CA MET A 151 -27.64 13.81 9.07
C MET A 151 -28.59 14.83 8.44
N LEU A 152 -28.27 16.11 8.60
CA LEU A 152 -28.99 17.20 7.93
C LEU A 152 -28.70 17.21 6.42
N GLN A 153 -29.47 18.02 5.68
CA GLN A 153 -29.30 18.19 4.25
C GLN A 153 -27.84 18.58 3.91
N ASP A 154 -27.31 18.01 2.82
CA ASP A 154 -25.93 18.17 2.34
C ASP A 154 -24.82 17.55 3.20
N VAL A 155 -25.15 16.94 4.35
CA VAL A 155 -24.20 16.11 5.10
C VAL A 155 -24.12 14.71 4.48
N LYS A 156 -22.91 14.23 4.22
CA LYS A 156 -22.65 12.89 3.66
C LYS A 156 -21.51 12.21 4.38
N ALA A 157 -21.65 10.91 4.61
CA ALA A 157 -20.56 10.08 5.13
C ALA A 157 -19.41 10.03 4.11
N ILE A 158 -18.21 10.44 4.54
CA ILE A 158 -17.02 10.38 3.69
C ILE A 158 -16.42 8.98 3.82
N VAL A 159 -16.55 8.20 2.75
CA VAL A 159 -15.99 6.85 2.68
C VAL A 159 -14.67 6.89 1.95
N THR A 160 -13.58 6.52 2.63
CA THR A 160 -12.31 6.27 1.95
C THR A 160 -12.32 4.87 1.37
N HIS A 161 -12.37 4.78 0.04
CA HIS A 161 -12.22 3.51 -0.65
C HIS A 161 -10.74 3.11 -0.72
N SER A 162 -10.46 1.82 -0.57
CA SER A 162 -9.12 1.31 -0.83
C SER A 162 -8.73 1.61 -2.30
N ILE A 163 -7.44 1.79 -2.58
CA ILE A 163 -6.92 1.92 -3.95
C ILE A 163 -7.43 0.77 -4.83
N HIS A 164 -7.51 -0.44 -4.27
CA HIS A 164 -8.08 -1.60 -4.95
C HIS A 164 -9.55 -1.39 -5.35
N SER A 165 -10.40 -0.94 -4.41
CA SER A 165 -11.81 -0.65 -4.69
C SER A 165 -11.96 0.48 -5.71
N ALA A 166 -11.11 1.50 -5.65
CA ALA A 166 -11.09 2.59 -6.62
C ALA A 166 -10.74 2.08 -8.03
N ILE A 167 -9.63 1.33 -8.16
CA ILE A 167 -9.22 0.71 -9.44
C ILE A 167 -10.31 -0.23 -9.96
N HIS A 168 -10.92 -1.04 -9.09
CA HIS A 168 -12.01 -1.92 -9.48
C HIS A 168 -13.22 -1.15 -10.02
N SER A 169 -13.60 -0.06 -9.35
CA SER A 169 -14.75 0.78 -9.73
C SER A 169 -14.56 1.47 -11.08
N ILE A 170 -13.31 1.75 -11.47
CA ILE A 170 -12.96 2.37 -12.75
C ILE A 170 -12.94 1.34 -13.90
N GLY A 171 -13.00 0.03 -13.62
CA GLY A 171 -12.95 -1.04 -14.63
C GLY A 171 -11.77 -2.02 -14.44
N GLY A 172 -11.06 -1.93 -13.32
CA GLY A 172 -9.93 -2.77 -12.97
C GLY A 172 -8.58 -2.25 -13.47
N ILE A 173 -7.52 -3.01 -13.17
CA ILE A 173 -6.13 -2.62 -13.48
C ILE A 173 -5.88 -2.41 -14.99
N GLN A 174 -6.75 -2.97 -15.84
CA GLN A 174 -6.65 -2.89 -17.29
C GLN A 174 -6.78 -1.46 -17.80
N VAL A 175 -7.45 -0.57 -17.05
CA VAL A 175 -7.61 0.85 -17.41
C VAL A 175 -6.28 1.59 -17.36
N LEU A 176 -5.31 1.11 -16.59
CA LEU A 176 -3.96 1.70 -16.57
C LEU A 176 -3.12 1.28 -17.79
N PHE A 177 -3.54 0.26 -18.56
CA PHE A 177 -2.73 -0.27 -19.66
C PHE A 177 -2.45 0.73 -20.79
N PRO A 178 -3.42 1.53 -21.26
CA PRO A 178 -3.19 2.55 -22.27
C PRO A 178 -2.22 3.65 -21.82
N LEU A 179 -2.01 3.85 -20.51
CA LEU A 179 -1.07 4.85 -20.00
C LEU A 179 0.38 4.47 -20.27
N PHE A 180 0.68 3.17 -20.39
CA PHE A 180 2.05 2.74 -20.67
C PHE A 180 2.51 3.06 -22.09
N SER A 181 1.61 3.04 -23.08
CA SER A 181 1.96 3.50 -24.42
C SER A 181 2.13 5.02 -24.50
N GLN A 182 1.76 5.74 -23.43
CA GLN A 182 1.93 7.19 -23.32
C GLN A 182 3.24 7.58 -22.61
N LEU A 183 3.98 6.62 -22.03
CA LEU A 183 5.23 6.89 -21.30
C LEU A 183 6.33 7.50 -22.19
N ASP A 184 6.29 7.20 -23.49
CA ASP A 184 7.26 7.66 -24.48
C ASP A 184 6.82 8.94 -25.20
N TYR A 185 5.70 9.56 -24.80
CA TYR A 185 5.31 10.87 -25.34
C TYR A 185 6.20 11.97 -24.76
N HIS A 186 7.01 12.58 -25.63
CA HIS A 186 7.75 13.79 -25.30
C HIS A 186 6.79 14.94 -25.00
N GLN A 187 6.98 15.58 -23.84
CA GLN A 187 6.28 16.82 -23.55
C GLN A 187 6.96 17.96 -24.33
N PRO A 188 6.20 18.88 -24.94
CA PRO A 188 6.76 19.93 -25.80
C PRO A 188 7.63 20.98 -25.08
N ASN A 189 7.96 20.79 -23.80
CA ASN A 189 8.73 21.71 -22.96
C ASN A 189 9.92 21.02 -22.25
N ASP A 190 10.54 20.03 -22.89
CA ASP A 190 11.68 19.28 -22.34
C ASP A 190 13.01 20.09 -22.41
N GLN A 191 13.10 21.16 -21.62
CA GLN A 191 14.38 21.60 -21.06
C GLN A 191 14.45 21.10 -19.62
N HIS A 192 15.14 19.97 -19.46
CA HIS A 192 15.54 19.36 -18.19
C HIS A 192 14.42 18.77 -17.33
N ASN A 193 14.12 17.47 -17.48
CA ASN A 193 13.93 16.55 -16.34
C ASN A 193 13.81 15.08 -16.78
N TYR A 194 14.94 14.43 -17.03
CA TYR A 194 15.02 12.96 -17.16
C TYR A 194 14.58 12.21 -15.89
N GLN A 195 14.46 12.90 -14.74
CA GLN A 195 14.02 12.31 -13.46
C GLN A 195 12.51 12.00 -13.38
N HIS A 196 11.66 12.64 -14.19
CA HIS A 196 10.21 12.41 -14.09
C HIS A 196 9.77 11.06 -14.68
N HIS A 197 10.46 10.54 -15.71
CA HIS A 197 10.11 9.25 -16.34
C HIS A 197 10.45 8.04 -15.45
N GLU A 198 11.52 8.11 -14.66
CA GLU A 198 11.94 7.04 -13.73
C GLU A 198 10.87 6.77 -12.65
N THR A 199 10.27 7.83 -12.11
CA THR A 199 9.29 7.73 -11.02
C THR A 199 7.94 7.12 -11.43
N GLN A 200 7.56 7.22 -12.71
CA GLN A 200 6.26 6.72 -13.21
C GLN A 200 6.22 5.19 -13.36
N LEU A 201 7.33 4.56 -13.78
CA LEU A 201 7.38 3.09 -13.89
C LEU A 201 7.46 2.43 -12.51
N GLU A 202 8.22 3.02 -11.59
CA GLU A 202 8.32 2.56 -10.19
C GLU A 202 6.98 2.61 -9.48
N THR A 203 6.25 3.73 -9.60
CA THR A 203 4.89 3.84 -9.04
C THR A 203 3.96 2.83 -9.67
N THR A 204 4.07 2.55 -10.97
CA THR A 204 3.15 1.61 -11.62
C THR A 204 3.43 0.15 -11.26
N VAL A 205 4.69 -0.25 -11.13
CA VAL A 205 5.05 -1.59 -10.63
C VAL A 205 4.63 -1.75 -9.16
N CYS A 206 4.76 -0.70 -8.35
CA CYS A 206 4.26 -0.67 -6.98
C CYS A 206 2.72 -0.75 -6.92
N ILE A 207 1.99 0.02 -7.73
CA ILE A 207 0.53 -0.04 -7.85
C ILE A 207 0.09 -1.44 -8.27
N TYR A 208 0.84 -2.10 -9.15
CA TYR A 208 0.54 -3.45 -9.58
C TYR A 208 0.78 -4.49 -8.47
N LYS A 209 1.89 -4.39 -7.71
CA LYS A 209 2.11 -5.19 -6.49
C LYS A 209 0.96 -5.04 -5.49
N LEU A 210 0.48 -3.82 -5.29
CA LEU A 210 -0.67 -3.50 -4.45
C LEU A 210 -1.99 -4.07 -5.02
N SER A 211 -2.16 -4.06 -6.34
CA SER A 211 -3.36 -4.60 -7.01
C SER A 211 -3.43 -6.13 -7.01
N LEU A 212 -2.30 -6.82 -6.87
CA LEU A 212 -2.25 -8.29 -6.87
C LEU A 212 -2.58 -8.93 -5.52
N HIS A 213 -2.49 -8.18 -4.42
CA HIS A 213 -2.71 -8.72 -3.07
C HIS A 213 -4.07 -9.43 -2.92
N PRO A 214 -5.17 -9.01 -3.59
CA PRO A 214 -6.43 -9.76 -3.61
C PRO A 214 -6.55 -10.76 -4.78
N PHE A 215 -5.79 -10.59 -5.86
CA PHE A 215 -5.94 -11.37 -7.12
C PHE A 215 -5.34 -12.77 -7.07
N VAL A 216 -4.42 -13.06 -6.15
CA VAL A 216 -3.90 -14.43 -5.96
C VAL A 216 -5.00 -15.41 -5.50
N LYS A 217 -6.16 -14.91 -5.03
CA LYS A 217 -7.33 -15.74 -4.68
C LYS A 217 -8.29 -16.03 -5.84
N ALA A 218 -8.28 -15.23 -6.91
CA ALA A 218 -9.20 -15.40 -8.04
C ALA A 218 -8.45 -16.04 -9.22
N LYS A 219 -8.85 -17.28 -9.58
CA LYS A 219 -8.28 -18.08 -10.68
C LYS A 219 -7.82 -17.21 -11.86
N LEU A 220 -6.52 -17.19 -12.09
CA LEU A 220 -5.86 -16.39 -13.11
C LEU A 220 -6.18 -16.96 -14.51
N GLY A 221 -7.18 -16.37 -15.19
CA GLY A 221 -7.47 -16.61 -16.61
C GLY A 221 -6.43 -16.00 -17.56
N PRO A 222 -6.71 -15.90 -18.88
CA PRO A 222 -5.72 -15.59 -19.92
C PRO A 222 -5.29 -14.11 -20.00
N LYS A 223 -4.97 -13.48 -18.87
CA LYS A 223 -4.46 -12.10 -18.76
C LYS A 223 -2.92 -12.04 -18.67
N HIS A 224 -2.24 -13.18 -18.92
CA HIS A 224 -0.79 -13.39 -18.83
C HIS A 224 0.01 -12.86 -20.03
N ILE A 225 -0.60 -12.77 -21.22
CA ILE A 225 0.01 -12.24 -22.45
C ILE A 225 0.32 -10.74 -22.34
N LEU A 226 -0.46 -10.02 -21.53
CA LEU A 226 -0.38 -8.57 -21.41
C LEU A 226 0.90 -8.05 -20.74
N TRP A 227 1.48 -8.79 -19.79
CA TRP A 227 2.75 -8.40 -19.15
C TRP A 227 3.94 -8.38 -20.09
N VAL A 228 3.97 -9.40 -20.95
CA VAL A 228 5.02 -9.62 -21.93
C VAL A 228 4.88 -8.56 -23.02
N SER A 229 3.66 -8.35 -23.53
CA SER A 229 3.36 -7.27 -24.46
C SER A 229 3.69 -5.89 -23.88
N LEU A 230 3.39 -5.64 -22.60
CA LEU A 230 3.65 -4.37 -21.93
C LEU A 230 5.15 -4.07 -21.79
N CYS A 231 5.93 -5.03 -21.26
CA CYS A 231 7.38 -4.89 -21.19
C CYS A 231 8.01 -4.86 -22.58
N LEU A 232 7.35 -5.44 -23.59
CA LEU A 232 7.78 -5.38 -24.99
C LEU A 232 7.43 -4.05 -25.69
N GLN A 233 6.38 -3.34 -25.25
CA GLN A 233 5.85 -2.13 -25.87
C GLN A 233 6.42 -0.83 -25.28
N CYS A 234 6.84 -0.79 -24.00
CA CYS A 234 7.53 0.36 -23.44
C CYS A 234 8.96 0.50 -23.99
N SER A 235 9.43 1.74 -24.26
CA SER A 235 10.84 1.98 -24.57
C SER A 235 11.75 1.36 -23.53
N ARG A 236 12.77 0.62 -24.00
CA ARG A 236 13.70 -0.16 -23.15
C ARG A 236 14.61 0.70 -22.28
N VAL A 237 14.57 2.03 -22.48
CA VAL A 237 15.23 3.04 -21.64
C VAL A 237 14.64 3.07 -20.23
N HIS A 238 13.37 2.72 -20.07
CA HIS A 238 12.68 2.76 -18.76
C HIS A 238 12.96 1.52 -17.88
N ILE A 239 13.67 0.50 -18.39
CA ILE A 239 14.05 -0.68 -17.59
C ILE A 239 15.30 -0.36 -16.78
N THR A 240 15.09 0.31 -15.65
CA THR A 240 16.14 0.76 -14.74
C THR A 240 16.46 -0.31 -13.69
N ARG A 241 17.51 -0.07 -12.90
CA ARG A 241 17.88 -0.93 -11.77
C ARG A 241 16.76 -1.07 -10.74
N ALA A 242 16.04 0.02 -10.45
CA ALA A 242 14.94 0.01 -9.50
C ALA A 242 13.80 -0.91 -9.98
N VAL A 243 13.44 -0.84 -11.27
CA VAL A 243 12.43 -1.73 -11.88
C VAL A 243 12.85 -3.21 -11.78
N LEU A 244 14.13 -3.51 -12.04
CA LEU A 244 14.68 -4.85 -11.81
C LEU A 244 14.52 -5.28 -10.33
N GLU A 245 14.91 -4.45 -9.37
CA GLU A 245 14.76 -4.74 -7.94
C GLU A 245 13.29 -4.97 -7.53
N GLN A 246 12.35 -4.26 -8.16
CA GLN A 246 10.92 -4.51 -7.97
C GLN A 246 10.47 -5.88 -8.51
N PHE A 247 10.97 -6.31 -9.69
CA PHE A 247 10.70 -7.65 -10.21
C PHE A 247 11.29 -8.75 -9.31
N LEU A 248 12.52 -8.56 -8.81
CA LEU A 248 13.17 -9.54 -7.94
C LEU A 248 12.47 -9.65 -6.58
N SER A 249 12.10 -8.53 -5.97
CA SER A 249 11.31 -8.53 -4.73
C SER A 249 9.91 -9.11 -4.94
N PHE A 250 9.31 -8.92 -6.12
CA PHE A 250 8.06 -9.58 -6.47
C PHE A 250 8.22 -11.11 -6.61
N ALA A 251 9.30 -11.58 -7.24
CA ALA A 251 9.62 -13.00 -7.30
C ALA A 251 9.78 -13.61 -5.90
N LYS A 252 10.51 -12.94 -5.00
CA LYS A 252 10.66 -13.34 -3.59
C LYS A 252 9.31 -13.36 -2.85
N TYR A 253 8.42 -12.42 -3.12
CA TYR A 253 7.08 -12.38 -2.55
C TYR A 253 6.20 -13.55 -3.04
N LEU A 254 6.21 -13.84 -4.34
CA LEU A 254 5.46 -14.96 -4.92
C LEU A 254 5.94 -16.32 -4.39
N ASP A 255 7.23 -16.44 -4.10
CA ASP A 255 7.82 -17.63 -3.53
C ASP A 255 7.28 -17.95 -2.12
N GLY A 256 6.95 -16.92 -1.33
CA GLY A 256 6.34 -17.07 -0.01
C GLY A 256 4.84 -17.41 -0.01
N LEU A 257 4.18 -17.45 -1.18
CA LEU A 257 2.75 -17.70 -1.30
C LEU A 257 2.44 -19.17 -1.64
N THR A 258 1.46 -19.75 -0.94
CA THR A 258 1.01 -21.15 -1.14
C THR A 258 0.54 -21.48 -2.56
N HIS A 259 0.02 -20.50 -3.30
CA HIS A 259 -0.42 -20.65 -4.70
C HIS A 259 0.36 -19.74 -5.67
N GLY A 260 1.55 -19.25 -5.28
CA GLY A 260 2.35 -18.32 -6.09
C GLY A 260 3.16 -18.96 -7.21
N ALA A 261 3.43 -20.27 -7.13
CA ALA A 261 4.26 -21.02 -8.08
C ALA A 261 3.93 -20.81 -9.58
N PRO A 262 2.67 -20.91 -10.05
CA PRO A 262 2.38 -20.71 -11.48
C PRO A 262 2.69 -19.29 -11.97
N LEU A 263 2.46 -18.28 -11.13
CA LEU A 263 2.73 -16.88 -11.47
C LEU A 263 4.23 -16.58 -11.43
N LEU A 264 4.95 -17.14 -10.46
CA LEU A 264 6.39 -17.06 -10.39
C LEU A 264 7.03 -17.66 -11.64
N LYS A 265 6.54 -18.83 -12.08
CA LYS A 265 7.01 -19.45 -13.33
C LYS A 265 6.83 -18.51 -14.52
N GLN A 266 5.67 -17.89 -14.67
CA GLN A 266 5.40 -16.96 -15.78
C GLN A 266 6.31 -15.73 -15.74
N LEU A 267 6.53 -15.16 -14.55
CA LEU A 267 7.47 -14.05 -14.36
C LEU A 267 8.88 -14.43 -14.83
N CYS A 268 9.31 -15.65 -14.51
CA CYS A 268 10.63 -16.15 -14.89
C CYS A 268 10.74 -16.38 -16.40
N ASP A 269 9.83 -17.16 -16.98
CA ASP A 269 9.89 -17.58 -18.38
C ASP A 269 9.77 -16.39 -19.35
N HIS A 270 8.91 -15.41 -19.02
CA HIS A 270 8.59 -14.31 -19.94
C HIS A 270 9.32 -12.99 -19.68
N ILE A 271 9.73 -12.73 -18.44
CA ILE A 271 10.44 -11.49 -18.09
C ILE A 271 11.91 -11.80 -17.80
N LEU A 272 12.22 -12.56 -16.73
CA LEU A 272 13.59 -12.73 -16.27
C LEU A 272 14.50 -13.48 -17.27
N PHE A 273 13.98 -14.49 -17.96
CA PHE A 273 14.75 -15.31 -18.92
C PHE A 273 14.63 -14.84 -20.37
N ASN A 274 13.86 -13.79 -20.64
CA ASN A 274 13.63 -13.31 -21.99
C ASN A 274 14.71 -12.32 -22.43
N ALA A 275 15.72 -12.83 -23.14
CA ALA A 275 16.85 -12.02 -23.62
C ALA A 275 16.44 -10.88 -24.58
N ALA A 276 15.28 -10.96 -25.25
CA ALA A 276 14.80 -9.89 -26.13
C ALA A 276 14.47 -8.59 -25.35
N ILE A 277 14.12 -8.74 -24.06
CA ILE A 277 13.86 -7.59 -23.18
C ILE A 277 15.19 -6.99 -22.73
N TRP A 278 16.11 -7.84 -22.25
CA TRP A 278 17.32 -7.41 -21.57
C TRP A 278 18.45 -6.97 -22.49
N ILE A 279 18.55 -7.49 -23.72
CA ILE A 279 19.69 -7.20 -24.61
C ILE A 279 19.89 -5.69 -24.87
N HIS A 280 18.81 -4.91 -24.84
CA HIS A 280 18.82 -3.47 -25.10
C HIS A 280 18.89 -2.59 -23.84
N THR A 281 18.95 -3.19 -22.64
CA THR A 281 19.05 -2.44 -21.38
C THR A 281 20.51 -2.15 -21.04
N PRO A 282 20.80 -1.18 -20.15
CA PRO A 282 22.18 -0.89 -19.74
C PRO A 282 22.88 -2.14 -19.18
N ALA A 283 24.13 -2.37 -19.59
CA ALA A 283 24.88 -3.57 -19.22
C ALA A 283 24.97 -3.79 -17.71
N LYS A 284 25.05 -2.71 -16.91
CA LYS A 284 25.01 -2.76 -15.44
C LYS A 284 23.75 -3.44 -14.90
N VAL A 285 22.57 -3.16 -15.48
CA VAL A 285 21.29 -3.76 -15.08
C VAL A 285 21.26 -5.24 -15.45
N GLN A 286 21.74 -5.58 -16.66
CA GLN A 286 21.84 -6.98 -17.09
C GLN A 286 22.79 -7.80 -16.20
N LEU A 287 23.92 -7.22 -15.80
CA LEU A 287 24.86 -7.84 -14.87
C LEU A 287 24.19 -8.10 -13.52
N SER A 288 23.49 -7.11 -12.94
CA SER A 288 22.76 -7.31 -11.67
C SER A 288 21.74 -8.44 -11.75
N LEU A 289 20.99 -8.54 -12.85
CA LEU A 289 20.03 -9.62 -13.07
C LEU A 289 20.74 -10.99 -13.11
N TYR A 290 21.75 -11.14 -13.96
CA TYR A 290 22.40 -12.45 -14.14
C TYR A 290 23.25 -12.85 -12.93
N THR A 291 23.83 -11.89 -12.21
CA THR A 291 24.45 -12.16 -10.90
C THR A 291 23.42 -12.72 -9.93
N TYR A 292 22.27 -12.08 -9.76
CA TYR A 292 21.20 -12.57 -8.88
C TYR A 292 20.72 -13.98 -9.27
N LEU A 293 20.46 -14.20 -10.57
CA LEU A 293 20.05 -15.50 -11.09
C LEU A 293 21.09 -16.59 -10.79
N SER A 294 22.37 -16.27 -10.95
CA SER A 294 23.47 -17.21 -10.71
C SER A 294 23.89 -17.36 -9.24
N ALA A 295 23.48 -16.48 -8.32
CA ALA A 295 23.95 -16.52 -6.93
C ALA A 295 22.86 -16.89 -5.94
N GLU A 296 21.70 -16.22 -6.01
CA GLU A 296 20.64 -16.35 -5.01
C GLU A 296 19.48 -17.20 -5.51
N PHE A 297 19.13 -17.08 -6.79
CA PHE A 297 17.87 -17.59 -7.32
C PHE A 297 17.76 -19.13 -7.31
N ILE A 298 18.86 -19.83 -7.61
CA ILE A 298 18.91 -21.31 -7.56
C ILE A 298 18.98 -21.82 -6.12
N GLY A 299 19.39 -21.00 -5.16
CA GLY A 299 19.50 -21.37 -3.75
C GLY A 299 18.15 -21.76 -3.14
N THR A 300 17.06 -21.17 -3.63
CA THR A 300 15.72 -21.34 -3.07
C THR A 300 15.02 -22.60 -3.61
N ALA A 301 14.62 -23.51 -2.71
CA ALA A 301 14.10 -24.84 -3.06
C ALA A 301 12.78 -24.81 -3.85
N THR A 302 11.89 -23.87 -3.53
CA THR A 302 10.58 -23.63 -4.16
C THR A 302 10.71 -23.07 -5.58
N ILE A 303 11.67 -22.16 -5.81
CA ILE A 303 11.98 -21.65 -7.15
C ILE A 303 12.50 -22.78 -8.06
N TYR A 304 13.37 -23.63 -7.51
CA TYR A 304 13.96 -24.74 -8.25
C TYR A 304 12.92 -25.79 -8.71
N THR A 305 11.89 -26.07 -7.90
CA THR A 305 10.81 -27.00 -8.27
C THR A 305 9.79 -26.38 -9.23
N THR A 306 9.60 -25.06 -9.16
CA THR A 306 8.63 -24.32 -9.97
C THR A 306 9.04 -24.20 -11.45
N ILE A 307 10.35 -24.15 -11.72
CA ILE A 307 10.88 -23.88 -13.06
C ILE A 307 11.05 -25.17 -13.85
N ARG A 308 10.60 -25.16 -15.12
CA ARG A 308 10.83 -26.27 -16.07
C ARG A 308 12.27 -26.25 -16.53
N ARG A 309 13.12 -26.88 -15.74
CA ARG A 309 14.56 -26.82 -15.90
C ARG A 309 15.09 -27.10 -17.31
N ILE A 310 14.61 -28.16 -17.98
CA ILE A 310 15.03 -28.45 -19.37
C ILE A 310 14.65 -27.29 -20.30
N GLY A 311 13.44 -26.74 -20.14
CA GLY A 311 12.98 -25.57 -20.90
C GLY A 311 13.86 -24.35 -20.65
N THR A 312 14.21 -24.07 -19.39
CA THR A 312 15.07 -22.94 -19.03
C THR A 312 16.49 -23.11 -19.56
N VAL A 313 17.07 -24.30 -19.49
CA VAL A 313 18.39 -24.58 -20.09
C VAL A 313 18.36 -24.33 -21.60
N LEU A 314 17.33 -24.82 -22.31
CA LEU A 314 17.17 -24.57 -23.74
C LEU A 314 17.01 -23.07 -24.05
N GLN A 315 16.23 -22.34 -23.24
CA GLN A 315 16.02 -20.91 -23.39
C GLN A 315 17.33 -20.12 -23.17
N LEU A 316 18.12 -20.46 -22.16
CA LEU A 316 19.42 -19.83 -21.91
C LEU A 316 20.43 -20.13 -23.02
N MET A 317 20.46 -21.37 -23.52
CA MET A 317 21.31 -21.74 -24.66
C MET A 317 20.90 -20.96 -25.91
N HIS A 318 19.60 -20.79 -26.16
CA HIS A 318 19.10 -19.93 -27.22
C HIS A 318 19.53 -18.46 -27.01
N SER A 319 19.43 -17.93 -25.80
CA SER A 319 19.89 -16.56 -25.47
C SER A 319 21.39 -16.37 -25.72
N LEU A 320 22.22 -17.34 -25.32
CA LEU A 320 23.67 -17.33 -25.57
C LEU A 320 24.03 -17.45 -27.06
N LYS A 321 23.23 -18.19 -27.83
CA LYS A 321 23.45 -18.44 -29.27
C LYS A 321 23.04 -17.24 -30.13
N TYR A 322 21.85 -16.69 -29.89
CA TYR A 322 21.25 -15.70 -30.80
C TYR A 322 21.37 -14.24 -30.32
N TYR A 323 21.45 -13.99 -29.01
CA TYR A 323 21.52 -12.63 -28.46
C TYR A 323 22.94 -12.29 -27.98
N TYR A 324 23.49 -13.06 -27.05
CA TYR A 324 24.78 -12.73 -26.40
C TYR A 324 26.00 -13.27 -27.14
N TRP A 325 26.10 -13.07 -28.45
CA TRP A 325 27.28 -13.47 -29.24
C TRP A 325 28.42 -12.46 -29.13
N THR A 326 29.68 -12.93 -29.10
CA THR A 326 30.88 -12.07 -29.01
C THR A 326 31.33 -11.52 -30.34
N CYS A 327 31.17 -12.30 -31.41
CA CYS A 327 31.39 -11.92 -32.80
C CYS A 327 30.16 -12.34 -33.60
N ASN A 328 29.81 -11.59 -34.66
CA ASN A 328 28.62 -11.91 -35.45
C ASN A 328 28.71 -13.36 -36.00
N PRO A 329 27.79 -14.27 -35.63
CA PRO A 329 27.86 -15.67 -35.99
C PRO A 329 27.39 -15.96 -37.43
N GLU A 330 26.86 -14.98 -38.15
CA GLU A 330 26.31 -15.15 -39.50
C GLU A 330 27.36 -15.68 -40.48
N ALA A 331 28.53 -15.06 -40.52
CA ALA A 331 29.61 -15.43 -41.44
C ALA A 331 30.27 -16.79 -41.11
N SER A 332 30.31 -17.18 -39.83
CA SER A 332 31.01 -18.39 -39.38
C SER A 332 30.12 -19.62 -39.27
N SER A 333 28.84 -19.42 -38.97
CA SER A 333 27.93 -20.49 -38.53
C SER A 333 26.58 -20.48 -39.27
N GLY A 334 26.32 -19.50 -40.14
CA GLY A 334 25.03 -19.33 -40.81
C GLY A 334 23.86 -18.99 -39.86
N ILE A 335 24.16 -18.56 -38.63
CA ILE A 335 23.16 -18.23 -37.62
C ILE A 335 22.77 -16.77 -37.79
N THR A 336 21.49 -16.49 -38.00
CA THR A 336 20.97 -15.11 -38.02
C THR A 336 20.92 -14.54 -36.59
N PRO A 337 21.71 -13.49 -36.27
CA PRO A 337 21.71 -12.88 -34.94
C PRO A 337 20.38 -12.17 -34.65
N LYS A 338 20.00 -12.10 -33.36
CA LYS A 338 18.79 -11.40 -32.88
C LYS A 338 19.15 -10.18 -32.01
N GLY A 339 18.24 -9.21 -31.92
CA GLY A 339 18.40 -8.01 -31.10
C GLY A 339 19.41 -7.03 -31.68
N LEU A 340 19.38 -6.82 -33.00
CA LEU A 340 20.20 -5.81 -33.69
C LEU A 340 19.53 -4.42 -33.68
N ASP A 341 18.25 -4.35 -33.34
CA ASP A 341 17.38 -3.18 -33.53
C ASP A 341 17.56 -2.07 -32.47
N GLY A 342 18.69 -2.08 -31.73
CA GLY A 342 18.91 -1.15 -30.62
C GLY A 342 20.31 -1.22 -30.02
N PRO A 343 20.59 -0.40 -29.00
CA PRO A 343 21.89 -0.37 -28.34
C PRO A 343 22.19 -1.75 -27.74
N ARG A 344 23.44 -2.19 -27.87
CA ARG A 344 23.92 -3.46 -27.34
C ARG A 344 25.10 -3.22 -26.40
N PRO A 345 25.32 -4.10 -25.40
CA PRO A 345 26.52 -4.07 -24.58
C PRO A 345 27.78 -4.23 -25.43
N THR A 346 28.88 -3.66 -24.95
CA THR A 346 30.20 -3.80 -25.57
C THR A 346 30.68 -5.25 -25.55
N GLN A 347 31.66 -5.58 -26.39
CA GLN A 347 32.21 -6.95 -26.45
C GLN A 347 32.72 -7.44 -25.09
N GLN A 348 33.37 -6.57 -24.31
CA GLN A 348 33.84 -6.90 -22.96
C GLN A 348 32.68 -7.21 -22.01
N GLU A 349 31.64 -6.38 -22.03
CA GLU A 349 30.43 -6.60 -21.21
C GLU A 349 29.70 -7.89 -21.62
N ILE A 350 29.61 -8.19 -22.92
CA ILE A 350 29.02 -9.45 -23.41
C ILE A 350 29.80 -10.64 -22.86
N ILE A 351 31.14 -10.60 -22.84
CA ILE A 351 31.95 -11.69 -22.26
C ILE A 351 31.61 -11.89 -20.78
N SER A 352 31.51 -10.81 -20.00
CA SER A 352 31.11 -10.88 -18.59
C SER A 352 29.70 -11.42 -18.40
N LEU A 353 28.72 -10.95 -19.18
CA LEU A 353 27.33 -11.41 -19.14
C LEU A 353 27.22 -12.90 -19.48
N ARG A 354 27.97 -13.36 -20.49
CA ARG A 354 28.06 -14.78 -20.86
C ARG A 354 28.61 -15.61 -19.72
N ALA A 355 29.63 -15.13 -19.00
CA ALA A 355 30.20 -15.86 -17.87
C ALA A 355 29.15 -16.11 -16.78
N PHE A 356 28.34 -15.10 -16.41
CA PHE A 356 27.24 -15.27 -15.45
C PHE A 356 26.12 -16.17 -15.97
N LEU A 357 25.74 -16.06 -17.24
CA LEU A 357 24.76 -16.95 -17.86
C LEU A 357 25.23 -18.41 -17.86
N LEU A 358 26.51 -18.66 -18.15
CA LEU A 358 27.10 -19.99 -18.09
C LEU A 358 27.21 -20.51 -16.66
N LEU A 359 27.49 -19.64 -15.68
CA LEU A 359 27.48 -20.00 -14.26
C LEU A 359 26.08 -20.41 -13.81
N PHE A 360 25.06 -19.64 -14.20
CA PHE A 360 23.66 -19.97 -13.96
C PHE A 360 23.28 -21.31 -14.60
N LEU A 361 23.68 -21.54 -15.86
CA LEU A 361 23.45 -22.80 -16.57
C LEU A 361 24.16 -23.99 -15.89
N LYS A 362 25.42 -23.80 -15.45
CA LYS A 362 26.17 -24.80 -14.68
C LYS A 362 25.44 -25.18 -13.41
N GLN A 363 24.93 -24.20 -12.65
CA GLN A 363 24.20 -24.48 -11.41
C GLN A 363 22.88 -25.19 -11.66
N LEU A 364 22.14 -24.83 -12.71
CA LEU A 364 20.96 -25.58 -13.12
C LEU A 364 21.35 -27.03 -13.41
N ILE A 365 22.44 -27.26 -14.17
CA ILE A 365 22.88 -28.61 -14.55
C ILE A 365 23.36 -29.44 -13.35
N LEU A 366 24.26 -28.92 -12.52
CA LEU A 366 24.94 -29.67 -11.47
C LEU A 366 24.05 -30.04 -10.28
N LYS A 367 23.00 -29.27 -9.99
CA LYS A 367 22.04 -29.63 -8.93
C LYS A 367 21.30 -30.96 -9.20
N VAL A 368 21.39 -31.57 -10.41
CA VAL A 368 20.97 -32.99 -10.66
C VAL A 368 21.81 -33.95 -9.87
N LEU A 369 23.13 -33.78 -9.98
CA LEU A 369 24.07 -34.85 -9.67
C LEU A 369 24.00 -35.13 -8.17
N HIS A 370 23.88 -34.09 -7.35
CA HIS A 370 23.72 -34.22 -5.91
C HIS A 370 22.38 -34.79 -5.45
N ILE A 371 21.30 -34.63 -6.22
CA ILE A 371 19.98 -35.20 -5.86
C ILE A 371 19.92 -36.67 -6.28
N ASN A 372 20.43 -37.01 -7.46
CA ASN A 372 20.39 -38.37 -7.99
C ASN A 372 21.39 -39.32 -7.29
N THR A 373 22.46 -38.82 -6.67
CA THR A 373 23.39 -39.66 -5.89
C THR A 373 22.81 -40.13 -4.55
N HIS A 374 21.70 -39.55 -4.07
CA HIS A 374 21.04 -39.99 -2.83
C HIS A 374 19.86 -40.96 -3.05
N THR A 375 19.47 -41.23 -4.30
CA THR A 375 18.29 -42.06 -4.63
C THR A 375 18.62 -43.40 -5.29
N SER A 376 19.86 -43.88 -5.21
CA SER A 376 20.23 -45.23 -5.66
C SER A 376 21.03 -45.95 -4.59
N ILE A 377 20.34 -46.75 -3.77
CA ILE A 377 20.59 -48.16 -3.43
C ILE A 377 19.45 -48.57 -2.47
N PRO A 378 18.40 -49.26 -2.94
CA PRO A 378 17.66 -50.15 -2.06
C PRO A 378 18.50 -51.43 -1.87
N LYS A 379 18.74 -51.81 -0.62
CA LYS A 379 19.09 -53.19 -0.27
C LYS A 379 17.83 -54.05 -0.27
#